data_AF-E7RI58-F1
#
_entry.id   AF-E7RI58-F1
#
_cell.length_a   1.000
_cell.length_b   1.000
_cell.length_c   1.000
_cell.angle_alpha   90.00
_cell.angle_beta   90.00
_cell.angle_gamma   90.00
#
_symmetry.space_group_name_H-M   'P 1'
#
loop_
_entity.id
_entity.type
_entity.pdbx_description
1 polymer ?
#
loop_
_entity_poly.entity_id
_entity_poly.type
_entity_poly.pdbx_seq_one_letter_code
_entity_poly.pdbx_strand_id
1 'polypeptide(L)'
;MLKRLVVTGYKQHELGIFDEKNPGIRFIKKALENRFRALLDEGLEWVIVSGQLGVETWAAEVVLDMKEEFPQLKYAVLTPFLEQEKRWNETKQENYQMIIDQADFHRSLTSKPYEAPWQFIEKNKFFLRNSDGILILYDEETDGSPKFIKKEAERYAEKCDYQVLTITGDDLRVVTEEEQMNDWDH
;
A
#
# COMPACT_ATOMS: atom_id res chain seq x y z
N MET A 1 8.56 -15.76 -9.24
CA MET A 1 7.97 -14.72 -10.12
C MET A 1 6.92 -13.99 -9.31
N LEU A 2 6.99 -12.66 -9.25
CA LEU A 2 6.15 -11.84 -8.38
C LEU A 2 4.81 -11.53 -9.07
N LYS A 3 3.73 -12.18 -8.66
CA LYS A 3 2.38 -11.99 -9.24
C LYS A 3 1.42 -11.29 -8.28
N ARG A 4 1.61 -11.49 -6.97
CA ARG A 4 0.78 -10.95 -5.89
C ARG A 4 1.66 -10.11 -4.99
N LEU A 5 1.45 -8.81 -5.00
CA LEU A 5 2.22 -7.84 -4.23
C LEU A 5 1.38 -7.28 -3.10
N VAL A 6 1.83 -7.45 -1.86
CA VAL A 6 1.28 -6.70 -0.73
C VAL A 6 1.86 -5.29 -0.77
N VAL A 7 1.04 -4.27 -0.58
CA VAL A 7 1.51 -2.87 -0.47
C VAL A 7 1.12 -2.34 0.89
N THR A 8 2.07 -1.70 1.58
CA THR A 8 1.88 -1.08 2.89
C THR A 8 2.86 0.07 3.06
N GLY A 9 2.68 0.88 4.10
CA GLY A 9 3.63 1.92 4.44
C GLY A 9 3.10 2.79 5.55
N TYR A 10 3.67 3.98 5.70
CA TYR A 10 3.26 4.92 6.73
C TYR A 10 1.77 5.29 6.64
N LYS A 11 1.17 5.53 7.80
CA LYS A 11 -0.09 6.24 7.93
C LYS A 11 0.11 7.72 7.67
N GLN A 12 -0.96 8.41 7.27
CA GLN A 12 -0.93 9.85 6.94
C GLN A 12 -0.22 10.70 8.02
N HIS A 13 -0.54 10.49 9.31
CA HIS A 13 0.03 11.25 10.42
C HIS A 13 1.52 10.95 10.69
N GLU A 14 2.01 9.76 10.31
CA GLU A 14 3.43 9.40 10.43
C GLU A 14 4.27 10.16 9.39
N LEU A 15 3.66 10.55 8.26
CA LEU A 15 4.26 11.39 7.23
C LEU A 15 4.02 12.90 7.44
N GLY A 16 3.35 13.30 8.52
CA GLY A 16 2.93 14.69 8.73
C GLY A 16 1.91 15.20 7.70
N ILE A 17 1.20 14.27 7.02
CA ILE A 17 0.17 14.59 6.03
C ILE A 17 -1.18 14.60 6.75
N PHE A 18 -1.78 15.78 6.86
CA PHE A 18 -3.07 15.97 7.53
C PHE A 18 -4.21 16.43 6.59
N ASP A 19 -3.86 16.80 5.37
CA ASP A 19 -4.78 17.26 4.32
C ASP A 19 -4.48 16.52 3.01
N GLU A 20 -5.53 16.24 2.25
CA GLU A 20 -5.47 15.54 0.96
C GLU A 20 -4.84 16.41 -0.14
N LYS A 21 -4.75 17.73 0.08
CA LYS A 21 -4.06 18.67 -0.82
C LYS A 21 -2.56 18.74 -0.58
N ASN A 22 -2.01 17.93 0.31
CA ASN A 22 -0.58 17.94 0.56
C ASN A 22 0.18 17.54 -0.72
N PRO A 23 1.10 18.38 -1.23
CA PRO A 23 1.82 18.10 -2.48
C PRO A 23 2.67 16.83 -2.40
N GLY A 24 3.09 16.42 -1.20
CA GLY A 24 3.80 15.17 -0.94
C GLY A 24 3.05 13.93 -1.42
N ILE A 25 1.71 13.96 -1.42
CA ILE A 25 0.88 12.85 -1.90
C ILE A 25 1.13 12.58 -3.38
N ARG A 26 1.34 13.63 -4.20
CA ARG A 26 1.62 13.48 -5.65
C ARG A 26 2.88 12.66 -5.87
N PHE A 27 3.94 12.95 -5.13
CA PHE A 27 5.24 12.27 -5.27
C PHE A 27 5.17 10.83 -4.76
N ILE A 28 4.43 10.58 -3.68
CA ILE A 28 4.20 9.22 -3.17
C ILE A 28 3.44 8.38 -4.21
N LYS A 29 2.36 8.92 -4.77
CA LYS A 29 1.60 8.26 -5.83
C LYS A 29 2.47 7.97 -7.05
N LYS A 30 3.29 8.94 -7.46
CA LYS A 30 4.21 8.77 -8.59
C LYS A 30 5.25 7.68 -8.34
N ALA A 31 5.83 7.62 -7.15
CA ALA A 31 6.76 6.56 -6.78
C ALA A 31 6.10 5.17 -6.78
N LEU A 32 4.87 5.07 -6.28
CA LEU A 32 4.07 3.84 -6.34
C LEU A 32 3.77 3.44 -7.80
N GLU A 33 3.35 4.39 -8.63
CA GLU A 33 3.08 4.18 -10.06
C GLU A 33 4.31 3.63 -10.78
N ASN A 34 5.47 4.28 -10.62
CA ASN A 34 6.74 3.86 -11.23
C ASN A 34 7.11 2.43 -10.81
N ARG A 35 6.92 2.09 -9.52
CA ARG A 35 7.14 0.73 -9.01
C ARG A 35 6.15 -0.28 -9.62
N PHE A 36 4.87 0.04 -9.68
CA PHE A 36 3.88 -0.87 -10.26
C PHE A 36 4.11 -1.11 -11.74
N ARG A 37 4.47 -0.08 -12.51
CA ARG A 37 4.81 -0.22 -13.95
C ARG A 37 5.96 -1.20 -14.16
N ALA A 38 7.07 -1.02 -13.43
CA ALA A 38 8.19 -1.95 -13.52
C ALA A 38 7.79 -3.39 -13.15
N LEU A 39 6.98 -3.57 -12.11
CA LEU A 39 6.52 -4.89 -11.68
C LEU A 39 5.50 -5.51 -12.63
N LEU A 40 4.69 -4.71 -13.33
CA LEU A 40 3.78 -5.18 -14.38
C LEU A 40 4.54 -5.77 -15.56
N ASP A 41 5.64 -5.14 -15.98
CA ASP A 41 6.54 -5.67 -17.02
C ASP A 41 7.16 -7.02 -16.59
N GLU A 42 7.30 -7.25 -15.27
CA GLU A 42 7.77 -8.50 -14.67
C GLU A 42 6.66 -9.53 -14.37
N GLY A 43 5.39 -9.19 -14.66
CA GLY A 43 4.25 -10.10 -14.54
C GLY A 43 3.40 -9.95 -13.27
N LEU A 44 3.40 -8.79 -12.63
CA LEU A 44 2.45 -8.45 -11.56
C LEU A 44 0.99 -8.58 -12.04
N GLU A 45 0.15 -9.21 -11.23
CA GLU A 45 -1.28 -9.41 -11.52
C GLU A 45 -2.18 -8.79 -10.43
N TRP A 46 -1.75 -8.84 -9.17
CA TRP A 46 -2.55 -8.45 -8.01
C TRP A 46 -1.79 -7.53 -7.06
N VAL A 47 -2.39 -6.39 -6.74
CA VAL A 47 -2.00 -5.55 -5.60
C VAL A 47 -2.92 -5.84 -4.41
N ILE A 48 -2.36 -6.08 -3.23
CA ILE A 48 -3.08 -6.46 -2.02
C ILE A 48 -2.85 -5.42 -0.94
N VAL A 49 -3.93 -4.86 -0.41
CA VAL A 49 -3.89 -3.90 0.71
C VAL A 49 -4.83 -4.37 1.83
N SER A 50 -4.68 -3.80 3.02
CA SER A 50 -5.57 -4.03 4.17
C SER A 50 -6.65 -2.98 4.35
N GLY A 51 -6.59 -1.89 3.59
CA GLY A 51 -7.50 -0.76 3.68
C GLY A 51 -7.09 0.25 4.75
N GLN A 52 -5.82 0.27 5.16
CA GLN A 52 -5.30 1.25 6.10
C GLN A 52 -5.24 2.66 5.47
N LEU A 53 -5.52 3.70 6.26
CA LEU A 53 -5.34 5.08 5.82
C LEU A 53 -3.85 5.41 5.59
N GLY A 54 -3.53 6.07 4.47
CA GLY A 54 -2.17 6.50 4.12
C GLY A 54 -1.70 5.81 2.85
N VAL A 55 -0.52 5.20 2.90
CA VAL A 55 0.12 4.58 1.73
C VAL A 55 -0.77 3.53 1.05
N GLU A 56 -1.49 2.71 1.83
CA GLU A 56 -2.40 1.71 1.24
C GLU A 56 -3.58 2.34 0.49
N THR A 57 -4.11 3.47 0.98
CA THR A 57 -5.15 4.26 0.29
C THR A 57 -4.63 4.77 -1.05
N TRP A 58 -3.46 5.41 -1.04
CA TRP A 58 -2.86 5.98 -2.25
C TRP A 58 -2.45 4.90 -3.24
N ALA A 59 -2.00 3.73 -2.78
CA ALA A 59 -1.71 2.59 -3.63
C ALA A 59 -2.97 2.10 -4.35
N ALA A 60 -4.12 2.02 -3.66
CA ALA A 60 -5.38 1.64 -4.29
C ALA A 60 -5.82 2.66 -5.36
N GLU A 61 -5.70 3.96 -5.07
CA GLU A 61 -6.00 5.03 -6.03
C GLU A 61 -5.10 4.94 -7.27
N VAL A 62 -3.79 4.74 -7.09
CA VAL A 62 -2.86 4.55 -8.22
C VAL A 62 -3.23 3.34 -9.06
N VAL A 63 -3.62 2.21 -8.43
CA VAL A 63 -4.06 1.04 -9.20
C VAL A 63 -5.33 1.34 -10.00
N LEU A 64 -6.29 2.07 -9.43
CA LEU A 64 -7.50 2.48 -10.15
C LEU A 64 -7.17 3.32 -11.38
N ASP A 65 -6.28 4.31 -11.23
CA ASP A 65 -5.83 5.16 -12.35
C ASP A 65 -5.11 4.30 -13.43
N MET A 66 -4.25 3.37 -13.00
CA MET A 66 -3.49 2.50 -13.91
C MET A 66 -4.36 1.47 -14.66
N LYS A 67 -5.57 1.15 -14.18
CA LYS A 67 -6.46 0.19 -14.86
C LYS A 67 -6.93 0.67 -16.23
N GLU A 68 -6.88 1.97 -16.52
CA GLU A 68 -7.15 2.49 -17.87
C GLU A 68 -6.16 1.96 -18.91
N GLU A 69 -4.88 1.81 -18.52
CA GLU A 69 -3.80 1.32 -19.37
C GLU A 69 -3.56 -0.19 -19.20
N PHE A 70 -3.75 -0.71 -17.98
CA PHE A 70 -3.51 -2.10 -17.60
C PHE A 70 -4.81 -2.76 -17.07
N PRO A 71 -5.81 -3.04 -17.93
CA PRO A 71 -7.11 -3.56 -17.50
C PRO A 71 -7.05 -4.95 -16.84
N GLN A 72 -5.95 -5.67 -17.00
CA GLN A 72 -5.68 -6.95 -16.34
C GLN A 72 -5.19 -6.82 -14.90
N LEU A 73 -4.67 -5.66 -14.50
CA LEU A 73 -4.22 -5.39 -13.14
C LEU A 73 -5.41 -5.41 -12.20
N LYS A 74 -5.31 -6.19 -11.12
CA LYS A 74 -6.35 -6.31 -10.11
C LYS A 74 -5.84 -5.82 -8.77
N TYR A 75 -6.77 -5.40 -7.91
CA TYR A 75 -6.47 -5.19 -6.51
C TYR A 75 -7.48 -5.83 -5.58
N ALA A 76 -6.98 -6.23 -4.42
CA ALA A 76 -7.76 -6.82 -3.35
C ALA A 76 -7.62 -6.01 -2.06
N VAL A 77 -8.73 -5.82 -1.36
CA VAL A 77 -8.78 -5.22 -0.02
C VAL A 77 -9.09 -6.32 1.00
N LEU A 78 -8.11 -6.67 1.81
CA LEU A 78 -8.21 -7.73 2.80
C LEU A 78 -8.10 -7.16 4.21
N THR A 79 -9.25 -6.80 4.78
CA THR A 79 -9.28 -6.13 6.08
C THR A 79 -9.01 -7.12 7.23
N PRO A 80 -8.36 -6.71 8.32
CA PRO A 80 -8.13 -7.60 9.46
C PRO A 80 -9.43 -8.01 10.17
N PHE A 81 -10.44 -7.13 10.17
CA PHE A 81 -11.73 -7.27 10.85
C PHE A 81 -12.81 -6.39 10.22
N LEU A 82 -14.05 -6.59 10.65
CA LEU A 82 -15.21 -5.79 10.21
C LEU A 82 -15.17 -4.37 10.77
N GLU A 83 -15.73 -3.41 10.02
CA GLU A 83 -15.96 -2.02 10.46
C GLU A 83 -14.68 -1.33 10.97
N GLN A 84 -13.57 -1.47 10.25
CA GLN A 84 -12.30 -0.86 10.67
C GLN A 84 -12.31 0.68 10.62
N GLU A 85 -13.15 1.21 9.74
CA GLU A 85 -13.35 2.62 9.45
C GLU A 85 -14.30 3.32 10.42
N LYS A 86 -15.02 2.59 11.29
CA LYS A 86 -16.14 3.11 12.11
C LYS A 86 -15.83 4.31 13.02
N ARG A 87 -14.54 4.60 13.25
CA ARG A 87 -14.07 5.73 14.08
C ARG A 87 -13.46 6.86 13.26
N TRP A 88 -13.42 6.74 11.94
CA TRP A 88 -12.93 7.80 11.06
C TRP A 88 -14.01 8.84 10.83
N ASN A 89 -13.63 10.02 10.34
CA ASN A 89 -14.60 11.05 9.94
C ASN A 89 -15.32 10.63 8.64
N GLU A 90 -16.42 11.30 8.32
CA GLU A 90 -17.28 10.97 7.16
C GLU A 90 -16.49 10.93 5.85
N THR A 91 -15.68 11.95 5.56
CA THR A 91 -14.84 12.00 4.35
C THR A 91 -13.92 10.78 4.22
N LYS A 92 -13.29 10.35 5.32
CA LYS A 92 -12.42 9.16 5.31
C LYS A 92 -13.20 7.87 5.14
N GLN A 93 -14.42 7.78 5.68
CA GLN A 93 -15.30 6.63 5.47
C GLN A 93 -15.78 6.56 4.02
N GLU A 94 -16.16 7.69 3.42
CA GLU A 94 -16.55 7.79 2.01
C GLU A 94 -15.41 7.34 1.08
N ASN A 95 -14.21 7.88 1.27
CA ASN A 95 -13.04 7.49 0.47
C ASN A 95 -12.70 6.00 0.62
N TYR A 96 -12.78 5.48 1.85
CA TYR A 96 -12.56 4.06 2.10
C TYR A 96 -13.62 3.16 1.45
N GLN A 97 -14.90 3.55 1.51
CA GLN A 97 -15.99 2.82 0.88
C GLN A 97 -15.82 2.81 -0.65
N MET A 98 -15.43 3.94 -1.24
CA MET A 98 -15.10 4.04 -2.67
C MET A 98 -13.99 3.06 -3.07
N ILE A 99 -12.95 2.92 -2.25
CA ILE A 99 -11.84 1.97 -2.49
C ILE A 99 -12.31 0.53 -2.41
N ILE A 100 -13.20 0.20 -1.46
CA ILE A 100 -13.77 -1.15 -1.34
C ILE A 100 -14.67 -1.47 -2.53
N ASP A 101 -15.55 -0.55 -2.91
CA ASP A 101 -16.57 -0.78 -3.94
C ASP A 101 -15.96 -1.01 -5.33
N GLN A 102 -14.78 -0.44 -5.58
CA GLN A 102 -14.05 -0.63 -6.84
C GLN A 102 -13.06 -1.80 -6.82
N ALA A 103 -12.92 -2.50 -5.69
CA ALA A 103 -11.97 -3.59 -5.55
C ALA A 103 -12.43 -4.84 -6.32
N ASP A 104 -11.51 -5.51 -6.99
CA ASP A 104 -11.80 -6.78 -7.68
C ASP A 104 -12.11 -7.89 -6.67
N PHE A 105 -11.61 -7.75 -5.44
CA PHE A 105 -11.90 -8.63 -4.33
C PHE A 105 -11.83 -7.90 -2.99
N HIS A 106 -12.87 -8.03 -2.16
CA HIS A 106 -12.85 -7.53 -0.79
C HIS A 106 -13.33 -8.61 0.19
N ARG A 107 -12.58 -8.81 1.27
CA ARG A 107 -12.98 -9.70 2.37
C ARG A 107 -12.28 -9.35 3.68
N SER A 108 -13.02 -9.38 4.78
CA SER A 108 -12.42 -9.37 6.12
C SER A 108 -11.90 -10.75 6.53
N LEU A 109 -10.67 -10.81 7.03
CA LEU A 109 -10.02 -12.05 7.49
C LEU A 109 -10.67 -12.60 8.76
N THR A 110 -11.27 -11.74 9.58
CA THR A 110 -12.09 -12.14 10.72
C THR A 110 -13.52 -11.61 10.56
N SER A 111 -14.50 -12.41 10.97
CA SER A 111 -15.94 -12.10 10.84
C SER A 111 -16.49 -11.30 12.02
N LYS A 112 -15.62 -10.56 12.72
CA LYS A 112 -15.97 -9.77 13.91
C LYS A 112 -15.30 -8.40 13.80
N PRO A 113 -15.80 -7.38 14.52
CA PRO A 113 -15.09 -6.12 14.70
C PRO A 113 -13.75 -6.30 15.44
N TYR A 114 -13.00 -5.21 15.64
CA TYR A 114 -11.78 -5.25 16.44
C TYR A 114 -12.03 -5.80 17.86
N GLU A 115 -11.34 -6.89 18.19
CA GLU A 115 -11.31 -7.55 19.49
C GLU A 115 -9.96 -7.33 20.18
N ALA A 116 -8.85 -7.56 19.48
CA ALA A 116 -7.51 -7.49 20.06
C ALA A 116 -6.38 -7.46 19.01
N PRO A 117 -5.14 -7.09 19.40
CA PRO A 117 -4.00 -6.94 18.48
C PRO A 117 -3.66 -8.18 17.63
N TRP A 118 -4.08 -9.37 18.06
CA TRP A 118 -3.86 -10.62 17.32
C TRP A 118 -4.46 -10.59 15.91
N GLN A 119 -5.53 -9.82 15.68
CA GLN A 119 -6.14 -9.71 14.34
C GLN A 119 -5.18 -9.06 13.33
N PHE A 120 -4.38 -8.08 13.75
CA PHE A 120 -3.34 -7.48 12.90
C PHE A 120 -2.19 -8.46 12.63
N ILE A 121 -1.81 -9.25 13.64
CA ILE A 121 -0.76 -10.28 13.51
C ILE A 121 -1.20 -11.37 12.53
N GLU A 122 -2.45 -11.86 12.64
CA GLU A 122 -2.99 -12.85 11.71
C GLU A 122 -3.14 -12.30 10.29
N LYS A 123 -3.50 -11.01 10.15
CA LYS A 123 -3.48 -10.34 8.85
C LYS A 123 -2.08 -10.34 8.24
N ASN A 124 -1.05 -9.95 8.98
CA ASN A 124 0.32 -9.96 8.46
C ASN A 124 0.75 -11.37 8.04
N LYS A 125 0.49 -12.39 8.86
CA LYS A 125 0.78 -13.78 8.51
C LYS A 125 0.02 -14.22 7.26
N PHE A 126 -1.25 -13.84 7.13
CA PHE A 126 -2.05 -14.17 5.95
C PHE A 126 -1.45 -13.52 4.70
N PHE A 127 -1.06 -12.25 4.78
CA PHE A 127 -0.46 -11.51 3.68
C PHE A 127 0.81 -12.21 3.19
N LEU A 128 1.79 -12.39 4.08
CA LEU A 128 3.08 -13.02 3.74
C LEU A 128 2.93 -14.44 3.16
N ARG A 129 1.96 -15.22 3.64
CA ARG A 129 1.72 -16.59 3.15
C ARG A 129 1.02 -16.65 1.79
N ASN A 130 0.29 -15.61 1.39
CA ASN A 130 -0.58 -15.62 0.21
C ASN A 130 -0.15 -14.62 -0.87
N SER A 131 1.00 -13.97 -0.70
CA SER A 131 1.64 -13.11 -1.70
C SER A 131 3.03 -13.61 -2.07
N ASP A 132 3.60 -13.03 -3.13
CA ASP A 132 4.93 -13.34 -3.64
C ASP A 132 5.97 -12.29 -3.21
N GLY A 133 5.50 -11.11 -2.79
CA GLY A 133 6.33 -10.07 -2.24
C GLY A 133 5.54 -8.99 -1.52
N ILE A 134 6.27 -8.07 -0.90
CA ILE A 134 5.75 -6.86 -0.27
C ILE A 134 6.51 -5.63 -0.76
N LEU A 135 5.78 -4.55 -1.03
CA LEU A 135 6.31 -3.21 -1.25
C LEU A 135 5.95 -2.35 -0.05
N ILE A 136 6.97 -1.77 0.58
CA ILE A 136 6.82 -0.99 1.81
C ILE A 136 7.35 0.42 1.56
N LEU A 137 6.49 1.43 1.68
CA LEU A 137 6.97 2.82 1.80
C LEU A 137 7.39 3.04 3.26
N TYR A 138 8.71 3.00 3.49
CA TYR A 138 9.31 3.06 4.82
C TYR A 138 10.79 3.46 4.71
N ASP A 139 11.23 4.25 5.68
CA ASP A 139 12.61 4.66 5.85
C ASP A 139 13.16 4.14 7.18
N GLU A 140 14.36 3.56 7.19
CA GLU A 140 14.95 3.02 8.43
C GLU A 140 15.32 4.12 9.43
N GLU A 141 15.59 5.33 8.95
CA GLU A 141 15.89 6.49 9.78
C GLU A 141 14.61 7.04 10.45
N THR A 142 13.44 6.79 9.85
CA THR A 142 12.15 7.26 10.34
C THR A 142 11.39 6.11 11.00
N ASP A 143 11.42 6.07 12.34
CA ASP A 143 10.67 5.06 13.11
C ASP A 143 9.16 5.16 12.81
N GLY A 144 8.46 4.03 12.85
CA GLY A 144 7.04 4.01 12.52
C GLY A 144 6.44 2.62 12.48
N SER A 145 5.13 2.57 12.33
CA SER A 145 4.34 1.35 12.28
C SER A 145 4.74 0.34 11.19
N PRO A 146 5.26 0.74 10.00
CA PRO A 146 5.67 -0.23 8.97
C PRO A 146 6.86 -1.11 9.37
N LYS A 147 7.67 -0.68 10.34
CA LYS A 147 8.83 -1.42 10.85
C LYS A 147 8.49 -2.84 11.29
N PHE A 148 7.32 -3.03 11.90
CA PHE A 148 6.90 -4.35 12.39
C PHE A 148 6.68 -5.33 11.24
N ILE A 149 5.90 -4.94 10.23
CA ILE A 149 5.62 -5.81 9.08
C ILE A 149 6.84 -6.00 8.19
N LYS A 150 7.72 -4.98 8.04
CA LYS A 150 9.02 -5.12 7.35
C LYS A 150 9.86 -6.23 7.98
N LYS A 151 10.04 -6.18 9.31
CA LYS A 151 10.80 -7.19 10.04
C LYS A 151 10.20 -8.59 9.94
N GLU A 152 8.87 -8.70 9.92
CA GLU A 152 8.19 -9.98 9.70
C GLU A 152 8.40 -10.50 8.27
N ALA A 153 8.37 -9.62 7.27
CA ALA A 153 8.60 -9.95 5.87
C ALA A 153 10.03 -10.38 5.60
N GLU A 154 11.03 -9.69 6.15
CA GLU A 154 12.45 -10.04 6.04
C GLU A 154 12.72 -11.43 6.62
N ARG A 155 12.21 -11.71 7.82
CA ARG A 155 12.31 -13.04 8.45
C ARG A 155 11.60 -14.13 7.65
N TYR A 156 10.55 -13.78 6.91
CA TYR A 156 9.85 -14.71 6.05
C TYR A 156 10.66 -14.99 4.78
N ALA A 157 11.26 -13.95 4.18
CA ALA A 157 12.13 -14.04 3.01
C ALA A 157 13.43 -14.84 3.29
N GLU A 158 13.93 -14.87 4.53
CA GLU A 158 15.04 -15.76 4.91
C GLU A 158 14.74 -17.25 4.70
N LYS A 159 13.45 -17.64 4.64
CA LYS A 159 12.99 -19.04 4.62
C LYS A 159 12.14 -19.40 3.42
N CYS A 160 11.65 -18.42 2.67
CA CYS A 160 10.71 -18.59 1.57
C CYS A 160 11.17 -17.70 0.40
N ASP A 161 10.84 -18.11 -0.83
CA ASP A 161 11.02 -17.26 -2.02
C ASP A 161 10.01 -16.10 -1.97
N TYR A 162 10.40 -15.02 -1.28
CA TYR A 162 9.54 -13.87 -0.99
C TYR A 162 10.34 -12.58 -1.15
N GLN A 163 9.83 -11.66 -1.96
CA GLN A 163 10.53 -10.40 -2.23
C GLN A 163 10.11 -9.30 -1.24
N VAL A 164 11.10 -8.60 -0.70
CA VAL A 164 10.88 -7.42 0.15
C VAL A 164 11.42 -6.20 -0.60
N LEU A 165 10.51 -5.34 -1.03
CA LEU A 165 10.79 -4.12 -1.77
C LEU A 165 10.47 -2.91 -0.89
N THR A 166 11.23 -1.84 -1.05
CA THR A 166 11.06 -0.60 -0.28
C THR A 166 11.02 0.62 -1.19
N ILE A 167 10.22 1.61 -0.81
CA ILE A 167 10.31 3.00 -1.28
C ILE A 167 10.76 3.82 -0.07
N THR A 168 11.96 4.38 -0.15
CA THR A 168 12.63 5.15 0.90
C THR A 168 12.43 6.66 0.72
N GLY A 169 12.90 7.47 1.67
CA GLY A 169 12.93 8.92 1.52
C GLY A 169 13.78 9.38 0.33
N ASP A 170 14.89 8.69 0.06
CA ASP A 170 15.76 8.97 -1.09
C ASP A 170 15.03 8.73 -2.42
N ASP A 171 14.27 7.63 -2.53
CA ASP A 171 13.46 7.33 -3.71
C ASP A 171 12.43 8.43 -3.97
N LEU A 172 11.79 8.95 -2.91
CA LEU A 172 10.83 10.06 -3.02
C LEU A 172 11.51 11.37 -3.44
N ARG A 173 12.75 11.64 -3.00
CA ARG A 173 13.50 12.81 -3.46
C ARG A 173 13.80 12.72 -4.96
N VAL A 174 14.26 11.56 -5.44
CA VAL A 174 14.53 11.36 -6.87
C VAL A 174 13.29 11.64 -7.70
N VAL A 175 12.14 11.06 -7.32
CA VAL A 175 10.87 11.32 -8.01
C VAL A 175 10.47 12.80 -7.94
N THR A 176 10.75 13.48 -6.83
CA THR A 176 10.47 14.91 -6.69
C THR A 176 11.32 15.76 -7.63
N GLU A 177 12.62 15.47 -7.74
CA GLU A 177 13.56 16.16 -8.60
C GLU A 177 13.20 15.95 -10.09
N GLU A 178 12.87 14.72 -10.49
CA GLU A 178 12.46 14.39 -11.86
C GLU A 178 11.18 15.13 -12.26
N GLU A 179 10.16 15.14 -11.40
CA GLU A 179 8.89 15.84 -11.65
C GLU A 179 9.10 17.35 -11.72
N GLN A 180 9.97 17.91 -10.87
CA GLN A 180 10.33 19.33 -10.95
C GLN A 180 11.06 19.64 -12.26
N MET A 181 11.98 18.80 -12.73
CA MET A 181 12.65 19.05 -14.02
C MET A 181 11.67 19.02 -15.19
N ASN A 182 10.75 18.05 -15.20
CA ASN A 182 9.73 17.95 -16.25
C ASN A 182 8.77 19.15 -16.27
N ASP A 183 8.40 19.68 -15.09
CA ASP A 183 7.58 20.89 -14.96
C ASP A 183 8.30 22.16 -15.50
N TRP A 184 9.65 22.17 -15.56
CA TRP A 184 10.44 23.30 -16.08
C TRP A 184 10.70 23.21 -17.60
N ASP A 185 10.65 22.02 -18.16
CA ASP A 185 10.84 21.75 -19.59
C ASP A 185 9.53 21.89 -20.42
N HIS A 186 8.43 22.35 -19.80
CA HIS A 186 7.13 22.64 -20.43
C HIS A 186 6.71 24.11 -20.28
#